data_AF-A0A433DDZ8-F1
#
_entry.id   AF-A0A433DDZ8-F1
#
_cell.length_a   1.000
_cell.length_b   1.000
_cell.length_c   1.000
_cell.angle_alpha   90.00
_cell.angle_beta   90.00
_cell.angle_gamma   90.00
#
_symmetry.space_group_name_H-M   'P 1'
#
loop_
_entity.id
_entity.type
_entity.pdbx_description
1 polymer ?
#
loop_
_entity_poly.entity_id
_entity_poly.type
_entity_poly.pdbx_seq_one_letter_code
_entity_poly.pdbx_strand_id
1 'polypeptide(L)'
;MCGNEGSGWGRCLAGEEGLHKSQQTAHACTYHRTDTDILIDICKHAARFGANSHEDVAELALRDLVKIHGPVVRDEYLDYGVHYWSTDLIAGGGAFAFFEHGKFTTLLPHLKSPEFHIHFTGEHTDIHHGWIVGALNSAAYTTYNIMKGLKRESEFPEYLKPFIPK
;
A
#
# COMPACT_ATOMS: atom_id res chain seq x y z
N MET A 1 17.33 -35.00 10.48
CA MET A 1 17.04 -35.62 11.78
C MET A 1 17.92 -34.95 12.82
N CYS A 2 17.34 -34.25 13.80
CA CYS A 2 17.97 -33.82 15.05
C CYS A 2 16.87 -33.72 16.11
N GLY A 3 17.24 -34.08 17.35
CA GLY A 3 16.38 -34.54 18.43
C GLY A 3 15.52 -33.49 19.11
N ASN A 4 14.59 -34.02 19.88
CA ASN A 4 13.66 -33.38 20.78
C ASN A 4 14.37 -33.09 22.12
N GLU A 5 14.46 -31.83 22.54
CA GLU A 5 14.62 -31.43 23.94
C GLU A 5 14.09 -29.99 24.10
N GLY A 6 13.33 -29.78 25.16
CA GLY A 6 12.36 -28.69 25.26
C GLY A 6 12.91 -27.28 25.43
N SER A 7 11.97 -26.33 25.31
CA SER A 7 12.07 -24.89 25.59
C SER A 7 12.74 -24.01 24.52
N GLY A 8 11.95 -23.03 24.06
CA GLY A 8 12.44 -21.85 23.32
C GLY A 8 12.68 -22.09 21.84
N TRP A 9 11.83 -21.52 20.98
CA TRP A 9 12.09 -21.42 19.55
C TRP A 9 13.38 -20.61 19.32
N GLY A 10 14.48 -21.35 19.13
CA GLY A 10 15.81 -20.85 18.88
C GLY A 10 15.96 -20.36 17.44
N ARG A 11 16.57 -19.18 17.33
CA ARG A 11 17.12 -18.60 16.10
C ARG A 11 18.10 -19.56 15.42
N CYS A 12 17.92 -19.82 14.13
CA CYS A 12 19.02 -20.17 13.23
C CYS A 12 19.43 -18.89 12.50
N LEU A 13 20.60 -18.34 12.86
CA LEU A 13 21.27 -17.27 12.13
C LEU A 13 22.26 -17.88 11.12
N ALA A 14 22.12 -17.42 9.87
CA ALA A 14 23.16 -17.03 8.90
C ALA A 14 24.36 -17.97 8.63
N GLY A 15 24.44 -18.41 7.37
CA GLY A 15 25.68 -18.48 6.58
C GLY A 15 25.48 -17.63 5.32
N GLU A 16 26.38 -16.67 5.10
CA GLU A 16 26.28 -15.59 4.11
C GLU A 16 26.87 -15.98 2.75
N GLU A 17 26.25 -15.53 1.66
CA GLU A 17 26.97 -15.06 0.47
C GLU A 17 26.10 -14.08 -0.34
N GLY A 18 26.45 -12.78 -0.23
CA GLY A 18 26.39 -11.76 -1.28
C GLY A 18 25.11 -11.43 -2.05
N LEU A 19 24.65 -10.17 -1.91
CA LEU A 19 23.96 -9.37 -2.94
C LEU A 19 22.44 -9.59 -3.17
N HIS A 20 21.60 -9.20 -2.20
CA HIS A 20 20.29 -8.51 -2.43
C HIS A 20 19.55 -8.28 -1.09
N LYS A 21 20.02 -7.32 -0.28
CA LYS A 21 19.31 -6.88 0.94
C LYS A 21 19.07 -5.37 0.93
N SER A 22 18.49 -4.86 -0.15
CA SER A 22 18.01 -3.47 -0.23
C SER A 22 16.49 -3.35 -0.30
N GLN A 23 15.72 -4.44 -0.16
CA GLN A 23 14.27 -4.39 0.02
C GLN A 23 13.89 -4.62 1.49
N GLN A 24 14.38 -3.75 2.37
CA GLN A 24 13.85 -3.57 3.71
C GLN A 24 12.91 -2.37 3.72
N THR A 25 11.67 -2.55 3.31
CA THR A 25 10.55 -1.66 3.68
C THR A 25 9.26 -2.47 3.82
N ALA A 26 9.25 -3.40 4.77
CA ALA A 26 8.04 -3.89 5.43
C ALA A 26 8.29 -4.02 6.94
N HIS A 27 8.99 -3.03 7.52
CA HIS A 27 9.03 -2.87 8.97
C HIS A 27 7.85 -2.00 9.40
N ALA A 28 6.65 -2.59 9.37
CA ALA A 28 5.47 -2.08 10.06
C ALA A 28 4.83 -3.22 10.85
N CYS A 29 5.61 -3.88 11.69
CA CYS A 29 5.11 -4.89 12.61
C CYS A 29 5.93 -4.90 13.91
N THR A 30 6.12 -3.73 14.52
CA THR A 30 6.54 -3.65 15.92
C THR A 30 5.32 -3.39 16.78
N TYR A 31 4.96 -4.42 17.54
CA TYR A 31 3.92 -4.41 18.56
C TYR A 31 4.28 -3.38 19.65
N HIS A 32 3.60 -2.24 19.63
CA HIS A 32 3.55 -1.33 20.77
C HIS A 32 2.11 -1.03 21.10
N ARG A 33 1.72 -1.46 22.31
CA ARG A 33 0.39 -1.37 22.87
C ARG A 33 0.15 0.06 23.34
N THR A 34 -0.49 0.85 22.50
CA THR A 34 -1.11 2.14 22.84
C THR A 34 -2.34 2.31 21.96
N ASP A 35 -3.31 3.13 22.38
CA ASP A 35 -4.72 3.27 21.94
C ASP A 35 -5.00 3.52 20.43
N THR A 36 -4.08 3.17 19.53
CA THR A 36 -4.15 3.21 18.07
C THR A 36 -4.60 1.87 17.43
N ASP A 37 -5.17 0.96 18.24
CA ASP A 37 -5.47 -0.43 17.84
C ASP A 37 -6.47 -0.56 16.68
N ILE A 38 -7.28 0.46 16.37
CA ILE A 38 -8.27 0.40 15.28
C ILE A 38 -7.61 0.37 13.89
N LEU A 39 -6.51 1.10 13.70
CA LEU A 39 -5.93 1.31 12.35
C LEU A 39 -4.96 0.19 11.94
N ILE A 40 -4.24 -0.38 12.89
CA ILE A 40 -3.38 -1.56 12.66
C ILE A 40 -4.24 -2.78 12.29
N ASP A 41 -5.50 -2.81 12.70
CA ASP A 41 -6.40 -3.94 12.49
C ASP A 41 -6.76 -4.15 11.02
N ILE A 42 -6.92 -3.08 10.23
CA ILE A 42 -7.31 -3.16 8.81
C ILE A 42 -6.28 -3.93 7.98
N CYS A 43 -5.00 -3.59 8.10
CA CYS A 43 -3.92 -4.28 7.37
C CYS A 43 -3.79 -5.74 7.83
N LYS A 44 -4.01 -6.01 9.12
CA LYS A 44 -4.00 -7.37 9.66
C LYS A 44 -5.15 -8.22 9.11
N HIS A 45 -6.34 -7.64 8.95
CA HIS A 45 -7.47 -8.34 8.34
C HIS A 45 -7.17 -8.75 6.89
N ALA A 46 -6.68 -7.83 6.07
CA ALA A 46 -6.31 -8.14 4.68
C ALA A 46 -5.20 -9.21 4.62
N ALA A 47 -4.18 -9.13 5.48
CA ALA A 47 -3.11 -10.12 5.55
C ALA A 47 -3.62 -11.53 5.91
N ARG A 48 -4.66 -11.64 6.74
CA ARG A 48 -5.28 -12.94 7.06
C ARG A 48 -5.91 -13.57 5.83
N PHE A 49 -6.58 -12.79 4.97
CA PHE A 49 -7.14 -13.31 3.72
C PHE A 49 -6.03 -13.66 2.72
N GLY A 50 -5.03 -12.78 2.57
CA GLY A 50 -3.91 -12.97 1.63
C GLY A 50 -3.00 -14.17 1.93
N ALA A 51 -3.14 -14.81 3.09
CA ALA A 51 -2.41 -16.03 3.45
C ALA A 51 -3.07 -17.33 2.93
N ASN A 52 -4.27 -17.26 2.32
CA ASN A 52 -5.01 -18.43 1.84
C ASN A 52 -5.08 -18.45 0.30
N SER A 53 -5.54 -19.57 -0.25
CA SER A 53 -5.87 -19.67 -1.68
C SER A 53 -7.04 -18.75 -2.04
N HIS A 54 -7.17 -18.39 -3.33
CA HIS A 54 -8.28 -17.55 -3.77
C HIS A 54 -9.63 -18.26 -3.57
N GLU A 55 -9.65 -19.58 -3.72
CA GLU A 55 -10.81 -20.45 -3.49
C GLU A 55 -11.26 -20.38 -2.03
N ASP A 56 -10.31 -20.51 -1.08
CA ASP A 56 -10.61 -20.45 0.35
C ASP A 56 -11.11 -19.06 0.76
N VAL A 57 -10.52 -17.99 0.20
CA VAL A 57 -10.99 -16.62 0.44
C VAL A 57 -12.42 -16.43 -0.05
N ALA A 58 -12.75 -16.96 -1.23
CA ALA A 58 -14.10 -16.89 -1.79
C ALA A 58 -15.12 -17.66 -0.92
N GLU A 59 -14.81 -18.88 -0.49
CA GLU A 59 -15.69 -19.66 0.38
C GLU A 59 -15.86 -19.02 1.76
N LEU A 60 -14.80 -18.42 2.33
CA LEU A 60 -14.90 -17.64 3.58
C LEU A 60 -15.84 -16.45 3.42
N ALA A 61 -15.72 -15.70 2.32
CA ALA A 61 -16.59 -14.57 2.02
C ALA A 61 -18.05 -15.03 1.84
N LEU A 62 -18.29 -16.11 1.10
CA LEU A 62 -19.62 -16.70 0.90
C LEU A 62 -20.24 -17.16 2.21
N ARG A 63 -19.49 -17.85 3.06
CA ARG A 63 -19.95 -18.28 4.39
C ARG A 63 -20.42 -17.10 5.21
N ASP A 64 -19.71 -15.98 5.17
CA ASP A 64 -20.06 -14.80 5.95
C ASP A 64 -21.22 -14.02 5.32
N LEU A 65 -21.32 -13.96 3.98
CA LEU A 65 -22.50 -13.43 3.28
C LEU A 65 -23.77 -14.24 3.58
N VAL A 66 -23.71 -15.57 3.62
CA VAL A 66 -24.84 -16.45 3.97
C VAL A 66 -25.33 -16.18 5.39
N LYS A 67 -24.43 -15.87 6.33
CA LYS A 67 -24.84 -15.50 7.70
C LYS A 67 -25.61 -14.19 7.75
N ILE A 68 -25.27 -13.22 6.88
CA ILE A 68 -25.88 -11.88 6.86
C ILE A 68 -27.18 -11.89 6.05
N HIS A 69 -27.19 -12.56 4.90
CA HIS A 69 -28.25 -12.46 3.89
C HIS A 69 -29.04 -13.76 3.69
N GLY A 70 -28.67 -14.85 4.36
CA GLY A 70 -29.36 -16.14 4.27
C GLY A 70 -28.87 -17.04 3.14
N PRO A 71 -29.51 -18.22 2.95
CA PRO A 71 -29.04 -19.26 2.03
C PRO A 71 -29.10 -18.85 0.55
N VAL A 72 -29.96 -17.88 0.19
CA VAL A 72 -30.13 -17.37 -1.18
C VAL A 72 -28.81 -16.94 -1.83
N VAL A 73 -27.83 -16.50 -1.02
CA VAL A 73 -26.49 -16.14 -1.50
C VAL A 73 -25.82 -17.28 -2.27
N ARG A 74 -25.98 -18.54 -1.82
CA ARG A 74 -25.37 -19.68 -2.51
C ARG A 74 -26.11 -20.05 -3.80
N ASP A 75 -27.42 -19.84 -3.84
CA ASP A 75 -28.23 -20.12 -5.03
C ASP A 75 -27.94 -19.12 -6.15
N GLU A 76 -27.63 -17.87 -5.80
CA GLU A 76 -27.34 -16.77 -6.75
C GLU A 76 -25.84 -16.57 -7.03
N TYR A 77 -24.96 -17.37 -6.40
CA TYR A 77 -23.51 -17.24 -6.60
C TYR A 77 -23.08 -17.76 -7.96
N LEU A 78 -22.35 -16.93 -8.72
CA LEU A 78 -21.90 -17.26 -10.08
C LEU A 78 -20.39 -17.52 -10.15
N ASP A 79 -19.58 -16.59 -9.65
CA ASP A 79 -18.11 -16.64 -9.75
C ASP A 79 -17.44 -15.68 -8.74
N TYR A 80 -16.12 -15.75 -8.61
CA TYR A 80 -15.31 -14.91 -7.72
C TYR A 80 -14.07 -14.32 -8.41
N GLY A 81 -13.66 -13.16 -7.91
CA GLY A 81 -12.35 -12.57 -8.17
C GLY A 81 -11.71 -12.14 -6.87
N VAL A 82 -10.48 -12.59 -6.63
CA VAL A 82 -9.69 -12.22 -5.44
C VAL A 82 -8.41 -11.56 -5.91
N HIS A 83 -8.09 -10.42 -5.31
CA HIS A 83 -6.85 -9.70 -5.56
C HIS A 83 -6.27 -9.21 -4.24
N TYR A 84 -5.00 -9.56 -3.99
CA TYR A 84 -4.27 -9.13 -2.81
C TYR A 84 -3.10 -8.21 -3.23
N TRP A 85 -3.29 -6.91 -3.00
CA TRP A 85 -2.36 -5.86 -3.42
C TRP A 85 -0.95 -6.02 -2.87
N SER A 86 -0.80 -6.55 -1.65
CA SER A 86 0.54 -6.65 -1.03
C SER A 86 1.45 -7.70 -1.67
N THR A 87 0.92 -8.56 -2.53
CA THR A 87 1.70 -9.52 -3.33
C THR A 87 1.83 -9.11 -4.79
N ASP A 88 1.19 -8.01 -5.20
CA ASP A 88 1.29 -7.50 -6.56
C ASP A 88 2.65 -6.79 -6.77
N LEU A 89 3.40 -7.28 -7.76
CA LEU A 89 4.74 -6.79 -8.10
C LEU A 89 4.73 -5.36 -8.67
N ILE A 90 3.65 -4.96 -9.34
CA ILE A 90 3.48 -3.63 -9.94
C ILE A 90 3.00 -2.64 -8.88
N ALA A 91 2.13 -3.07 -7.97
CA ALA A 91 1.68 -2.24 -6.85
C ALA A 91 2.80 -1.97 -5.81
N GLY A 92 3.94 -2.65 -5.92
CA GLY A 92 5.10 -2.43 -5.06
C GLY A 92 4.95 -3.06 -3.67
N GLY A 93 4.10 -4.08 -3.53
CA GLY A 93 3.96 -4.83 -2.28
C GLY A 93 3.03 -4.20 -1.23
N GLY A 94 2.10 -3.33 -1.63
CA GLY A 94 1.08 -2.76 -0.77
C GLY A 94 -0.10 -2.16 -1.53
N ALA A 95 -1.18 -1.82 -0.82
CA ALA A 95 -2.37 -1.23 -1.45
C ALA A 95 -2.24 0.29 -1.68
N PHE A 96 -1.67 1.01 -0.71
CA PHE A 96 -1.45 2.45 -0.74
C PHE A 96 -0.47 2.85 0.37
N ALA A 97 0.09 4.05 0.30
CA ALA A 97 0.92 4.60 1.36
C ALA A 97 0.09 4.88 2.61
N PHE A 98 0.55 4.37 3.75
CA PHE A 98 -0.03 4.71 5.03
C PHE A 98 1.11 4.97 6.01
N PHE A 99 1.31 6.25 6.33
CA PHE A 99 2.43 6.66 7.14
C PHE A 99 2.15 6.42 8.63
N GLU A 100 3.17 5.94 9.32
CA GLU A 100 3.16 5.87 10.78
C GLU A 100 3.04 7.28 11.40
N HIS A 101 2.57 7.35 12.63
CA HIS A 101 2.44 8.59 13.41
C HIS A 101 3.72 9.43 13.34
N GLY A 102 3.57 10.73 13.03
CA GLY A 102 4.70 11.67 12.91
C GLY A 102 5.58 11.50 11.67
N LYS A 103 5.43 10.43 10.88
CA LYS A 103 6.14 10.26 9.62
C LYS A 103 5.64 11.18 8.54
N PHE A 104 4.36 11.57 8.60
CA PHE A 104 3.78 12.47 7.62
C PHE A 104 4.47 13.84 7.58
N THR A 105 4.68 14.47 8.74
CA THR A 105 5.32 15.79 8.81
C THR A 105 6.81 15.73 8.51
N THR A 106 7.45 14.57 8.73
CA THR A 106 8.90 14.42 8.55
C THR A 106 9.28 13.93 7.16
N LEU A 107 8.58 12.94 6.60
CA LEU A 107 8.92 12.33 5.31
C LEU A 107 8.33 13.04 4.11
N LEU A 108 7.08 13.49 4.19
CA LEU A 108 6.38 14.02 3.01
C LEU A 108 7.10 15.22 2.36
N PRO A 109 7.67 16.19 3.10
CA PRO A 109 8.41 17.29 2.49
C PRO A 109 9.63 16.82 1.68
N HIS A 110 10.34 15.81 2.17
CA HIS A 110 11.49 15.23 1.47
C HIS A 110 11.03 14.43 0.25
N LEU A 111 9.96 13.65 0.37
CA LEU A 111 9.41 12.84 -0.71
C LEU A 111 8.86 13.68 -1.88
N LYS A 112 8.35 14.89 -1.60
CA LYS A 112 7.92 15.87 -2.61
C LYS A 112 9.06 16.66 -3.24
N SER A 113 10.25 16.60 -2.66
CA SER A 113 11.40 17.35 -3.17
C SER A 113 12.02 16.58 -4.34
N PRO A 114 12.32 17.25 -5.47
CA PRO A 114 13.02 16.61 -6.57
C PRO A 114 14.48 16.34 -6.20
N GLU A 115 15.00 15.20 -6.67
CA GLU A 115 16.41 14.84 -6.56
C GLU A 115 17.05 14.95 -7.95
N PHE A 116 17.86 15.99 -8.16
CA PHE A 116 18.41 16.36 -9.47
C PHE A 116 17.32 16.55 -10.55
N HIS A 117 17.26 15.65 -11.54
CA HIS A 117 16.28 15.65 -12.61
C HIS A 117 15.20 14.58 -12.42
N ILE A 118 15.12 13.99 -11.22
CA ILE A 118 14.16 12.95 -10.88
C ILE A 118 13.09 13.58 -9.99
N HIS A 119 11.84 13.47 -10.43
CA HIS A 119 10.68 13.91 -9.69
C HIS A 119 9.84 12.71 -9.26
N PHE A 120 9.41 12.70 -8.00
CA PHE A 120 8.55 11.65 -7.47
C PHE A 120 7.08 12.08 -7.57
N THR A 121 6.23 11.19 -8.06
CA THR A 121 4.79 11.42 -8.25
C THR A 121 4.02 10.14 -7.98
N GLY A 122 2.74 10.26 -7.66
CA GLY A 122 1.88 9.19 -7.20
C GLY A 122 1.13 9.58 -5.93
N GLU A 123 0.23 8.73 -5.46
CA GLU A 123 -0.61 9.05 -4.28
C GLU A 123 0.25 9.29 -3.03
N HIS A 124 1.32 8.51 -2.86
CA HIS A 124 2.26 8.56 -1.74
C HIS A 124 3.03 9.89 -1.60
N THR A 125 3.00 10.77 -2.62
CA THR A 125 3.64 12.08 -2.58
C THR A 125 2.65 13.24 -2.38
N ASP A 126 1.39 12.92 -2.06
CA ASP A 126 0.36 13.89 -1.68
C ASP A 126 -0.19 13.61 -0.28
N ILE A 127 -1.02 14.51 0.23
CA ILE A 127 -1.66 14.35 1.54
C ILE A 127 -2.85 13.37 1.50
N HIS A 128 -3.40 13.11 0.31
CA HIS A 128 -4.61 12.30 0.13
C HIS A 128 -4.27 10.85 -0.20
N HIS A 129 -3.63 10.15 0.74
CA HIS A 129 -3.22 8.77 0.50
C HIS A 129 -4.40 7.82 0.27
N GLY A 130 -4.19 6.82 -0.58
CA GLY A 130 -5.21 5.81 -0.92
C GLY A 130 -6.32 6.30 -1.86
N TRP A 131 -6.18 7.52 -2.41
CA TRP A 131 -7.15 8.11 -3.32
C TRP A 131 -6.53 8.56 -4.64
N ILE A 132 -7.31 8.48 -5.72
CA ILE A 132 -6.92 8.95 -7.06
C ILE A 132 -6.60 10.44 -7.04
N VAL A 133 -7.29 11.24 -6.22
CA VAL A 133 -7.03 12.68 -6.10
C VAL A 133 -5.60 12.96 -5.62
N GLY A 134 -5.02 12.09 -4.77
CA GLY A 134 -3.64 12.22 -4.34
C GLY A 134 -2.65 12.06 -5.50
N ALA A 135 -2.88 11.05 -6.35
CA ALA A 135 -2.08 10.84 -7.54
C ALA A 135 -2.23 11.98 -8.55
N LEU A 136 -3.45 12.51 -8.74
CA LEU A 136 -3.70 13.63 -9.64
C LEU A 136 -3.04 14.93 -9.16
N ASN A 137 -3.18 15.24 -7.86
CA ASN A 137 -2.58 16.43 -7.25
C ASN A 137 -1.06 16.41 -7.36
N SER A 138 -0.43 15.27 -7.05
CA SER A 138 1.02 15.16 -7.14
C SER A 138 1.51 15.21 -8.58
N ALA A 139 0.78 14.64 -9.54
CA ALA A 139 1.11 14.74 -10.96
C ALA A 139 1.07 16.21 -11.45
N ALA A 140 0.03 16.95 -11.09
CA ALA A 140 -0.08 18.37 -11.41
C ALA A 140 1.05 19.19 -10.77
N TYR A 141 1.33 18.95 -9.49
CA TYR A 141 2.42 19.61 -8.75
C TYR A 141 3.79 19.34 -9.37
N THR A 142 4.08 18.07 -9.68
CA THR A 142 5.35 17.67 -10.31
C THR A 142 5.51 18.27 -11.70
N THR A 143 4.45 18.24 -12.52
CA THR A 143 4.46 18.85 -13.86
C THR A 143 4.74 20.36 -13.77
N TYR A 144 4.06 21.05 -12.86
CA TYR A 144 4.30 22.47 -12.61
C TYR A 144 5.76 22.75 -12.21
N ASN A 145 6.33 21.95 -11.30
CA ASN A 145 7.71 22.12 -10.86
C ASN A 145 8.73 21.89 -11.99
N ILE A 146 8.50 20.90 -12.85
CA ILE A 146 9.33 20.65 -14.04
C ILE A 146 9.25 21.86 -14.97
N MET A 147 8.04 22.35 -15.27
CA MET A 147 7.85 23.50 -16.15
C MET A 147 8.49 24.77 -15.59
N LYS A 148 8.40 24.98 -14.27
CA LYS A 148 9.09 26.08 -13.58
C LYS A 148 10.61 25.97 -13.70
N GLY A 149 11.18 24.77 -13.56
CA GLY A 149 12.61 24.53 -13.78
C GLY A 149 13.05 24.85 -15.22
N LEU A 150 12.15 24.64 -16.19
CA LEU A 150 12.35 24.97 -17.60
C LEU A 150 11.98 26.42 -17.97
N LYS A 151 11.57 27.25 -17.00
CA LYS A 151 11.08 28.64 -17.22
C LYS A 151 9.88 28.73 -18.17
N ARG A 152 8.97 27.76 -18.10
CA ARG A 152 7.75 27.62 -18.93
C ARG A 152 6.47 27.57 -18.10
N GLU A 153 6.52 28.00 -16.84
CA GLU A 153 5.39 27.94 -15.91
C GLU A 153 4.15 28.74 -16.38
N SER A 154 4.35 29.77 -17.21
CA SER A 154 3.27 30.58 -17.79
C SER A 154 2.37 29.78 -18.74
N GLU A 155 2.87 28.69 -19.31
CA GLU A 155 2.09 27.80 -20.18
C GLU A 155 1.26 26.79 -19.39
N PHE A 156 1.54 26.57 -18.10
CA PHE A 156 0.87 25.53 -17.29
C PHE A 156 -0.67 25.65 -17.27
N PRO A 157 -1.26 26.85 -17.11
CA PRO A 157 -2.72 27.01 -17.15
C PRO A 157 -3.35 26.56 -18.48
N GLU A 158 -2.63 26.67 -19.61
CA GLU A 158 -3.13 26.23 -20.92
C GLU A 158 -3.36 24.72 -20.95
N TYR A 159 -2.46 23.94 -20.35
CA TYR A 159 -2.60 22.48 -20.25
C TYR A 159 -3.74 22.05 -19.32
N LEU A 160 -4.13 22.90 -18.37
CA LEU A 160 -5.23 22.62 -17.45
C LEU A 160 -6.61 22.95 -18.02
N LYS A 161 -6.71 23.77 -19.07
CA LYS A 161 -7.99 24.22 -19.67
C LYS A 161 -8.97 23.09 -19.98
N PRO A 162 -8.56 21.91 -20.52
CA PRO A 162 -9.49 20.82 -20.80
C PRO A 162 -10.15 20.22 -19.53
N PHE A 163 -9.55 20.43 -18.35
CA PHE A 163 -9.96 19.81 -17.10
C PHE A 163 -10.72 20.75 -16.17
N ILE A 164 -10.75 22.06 -16.45
CA ILE A 164 -11.49 23.05 -15.66
C ILE A 164 -12.89 23.20 -16.28
N PRO A 165 -13.97 22.86 -15.55
CA PRO A 165 -15.34 23.09 -16.01
C PRO A 165 -15.56 24.59 -16.27
N LYS A 166 -16.28 24.92 -17.35
CA LYS A 166 -16.69 26.28 -17.67
C LYS A 166 -17.83 26.76 -16.78
#